data_AF-A0A1T1HZZ1-F1
#
_entry.id   AF-A0A1T1HZZ1-F1
#
_cell.length_a   1.000
_cell.length_b   1.000
_cell.length_c   1.000
_cell.angle_alpha   90.00
_cell.angle_beta   90.00
_cell.angle_gamma   90.00
#
_symmetry.space_group_name_H-M   'P 1'
#
loop_
_entity.id
_entity.type
_entity.pdbx_description
1 polymer ?
#
loop_
_entity_poly.entity_id
_entity_poly.type
_entity_poly.pdbx_seq_one_letter_code
_entity_poly.pdbx_strand_id
1 'polypeptide(L)'
;MKIKPNKLYLARLQFCLYVCLCFVVLYYCHNTDIPGLIYLLLTPFFLVALYGFIYYLFCWLFIAYRPRDETWWKRIDYVWLFFASLALIGQTQSVREMWFQSPYEMAQASKAGIDKSLRAEINDMLDPAQCATATSRYEAADALQVASLCQRYADVARPLSDVALVNLLQELPALDAEYSAEPIQRWLAGLQETLKERELRRTEVVKYQNLIRETEFEELFRYFAPLLVVIALALRASKVSGELYLKAPKQRKFWLIINQRVVVDSLGFSDVAHKRFAQALGSWRKAEWGVVHMACDFIAQSSQRGSNEPVLPGRFESEFQLASVEEFETSGFVQWAAGQSMELLYLVGETDPELIRRLRQWGEATNTEVLVREHI
;
A
#
# COMPACT_ATOMS: atom_id res chain seq x y z
N MET A 1 33.58 -3.31 8.03
CA MET A 1 32.72 -2.60 9.01
C MET A 1 31.50 -3.47 9.34
N LYS A 2 31.34 -3.91 10.59
CA LYS A 2 30.08 -4.55 11.03
C LYS A 2 29.05 -3.44 11.27
N ILE A 3 28.12 -3.27 10.34
CA ILE A 3 26.99 -2.34 10.45
C ILE A 3 26.15 -2.84 11.63
N LYS A 4 26.19 -2.14 12.77
CA LYS A 4 25.29 -2.42 13.88
C LYS A 4 23.88 -1.99 13.43
N PRO A 5 22.90 -2.90 13.37
CA PRO A 5 21.55 -2.54 12.96
C PRO A 5 20.97 -1.53 13.96
N ASN A 6 20.31 -0.50 13.44
CA ASN A 6 19.65 0.50 14.26
C ASN A 6 18.52 -0.17 15.08
N LYS A 7 18.76 -0.35 16.39
CA LYS A 7 17.92 -1.16 17.29
C LYS A 7 16.46 -0.69 17.31
N LEU A 8 16.22 0.59 17.10
CA LEU A 8 14.88 1.18 17.12
C LEU A 8 14.00 0.67 15.97
N TYR A 9 14.56 0.57 14.76
CA TYR A 9 13.84 0.05 13.59
C TYR A 9 13.61 -1.45 13.70
N LEU A 10 14.58 -2.19 14.23
CA LEU A 10 14.46 -3.63 14.44
C LEU A 10 13.36 -3.96 15.45
N ALA A 11 13.27 -3.21 16.55
CA ALA A 11 12.24 -3.39 17.57
C ALA A 11 10.83 -3.08 17.04
N ARG A 12 10.68 -2.02 16.23
CA ARG A 12 9.40 -1.68 15.58
C ARG A 12 9.01 -2.72 14.53
N LEU A 13 9.96 -3.23 13.75
CA LEU A 13 9.73 -4.31 12.79
C LEU A 13 9.29 -5.59 13.51
N GLN A 14 9.98 -5.99 14.58
CA GLN A 14 9.59 -7.16 15.38
C GLN A 14 8.20 -6.99 15.96
N PHE A 15 7.85 -5.82 16.49
CA PHE A 15 6.50 -5.53 16.97
C PHE A 15 5.45 -5.72 15.86
N CYS A 16 5.68 -5.17 14.66
CA CYS A 16 4.77 -5.38 13.53
C CYS A 16 4.71 -6.86 13.09
N LEU A 17 5.82 -7.58 13.14
CA LEU A 17 5.87 -9.00 12.82
C LEU A 17 5.07 -9.82 13.84
N TYR A 18 5.15 -9.50 15.13
CA TYR A 18 4.30 -10.10 16.16
C TYR A 18 2.83 -9.76 15.97
N VAL A 19 2.48 -8.52 15.59
CA VAL A 19 1.09 -8.15 15.28
C VAL A 19 0.57 -8.93 14.07
N CYS A 20 1.33 -8.99 12.97
CA CYS A 20 0.98 -9.79 11.80
C CYS A 20 0.84 -11.27 12.13
N LEU A 21 1.76 -11.82 12.93
CA LEU A 21 1.76 -13.23 13.31
C LEU A 21 0.59 -13.54 14.25
N CYS A 22 0.25 -12.66 15.19
CA CYS A 22 -0.97 -12.77 16.00
C CYS A 22 -2.22 -12.78 15.13
N PHE A 23 -2.30 -11.93 14.11
CA PHE A 23 -3.42 -11.93 13.17
C PHE A 23 -3.50 -13.20 12.33
N VAL A 24 -2.36 -13.71 11.83
CA VAL A 24 -2.29 -14.99 11.09
C VAL A 24 -2.70 -16.16 11.99
N VAL A 25 -2.25 -16.19 13.24
CA VAL A 25 -2.58 -17.25 14.21
C VAL A 25 -4.06 -17.19 14.62
N LEU A 26 -4.58 -16.01 14.96
CA LEU A 26 -6.02 -15.83 15.27
C LEU A 26 -6.91 -16.24 14.09
N TYR A 27 -6.42 -16.04 12.85
CA TYR A 27 -7.13 -16.42 11.64
C TYR A 27 -7.05 -17.93 11.35
N TYR A 28 -5.87 -18.56 11.45
CA TYR A 28 -5.72 -20.02 11.27
C TYR A 28 -6.44 -20.84 12.35
N CYS A 29 -6.66 -20.28 13.54
CA CYS A 29 -7.51 -20.90 14.57
C CYS A 29 -9.00 -20.88 14.21
N HIS A 30 -9.43 -20.15 13.18
CA HIS A 30 -10.80 -20.10 12.71
C HIS A 30 -10.93 -20.97 11.44
N ASN A 31 -11.29 -22.25 11.64
CA ASN A 31 -11.56 -23.25 10.59
C ASN A 31 -12.37 -22.62 9.43
N THR A 32 -11.72 -22.37 8.29
CA THR A 32 -12.38 -21.81 7.10
C THR A 32 -11.89 -22.52 5.83
N ASP A 33 -12.85 -23.04 5.06
CA ASP A 33 -12.67 -23.93 3.89
C ASP A 33 -12.39 -23.18 2.55
N ILE A 34 -12.04 -21.90 2.60
CA ILE A 34 -11.78 -21.03 1.43
C ILE A 34 -10.28 -20.70 1.40
N PRO A 35 -9.64 -20.38 0.24
CA PRO A 35 -8.29 -19.80 0.23
C PRO A 35 -8.23 -18.51 1.06
N GLY A 36 -7.96 -18.65 2.36
CA GLY A 36 -8.14 -17.62 3.38
C GLY A 36 -7.26 -16.39 3.20
N LEU A 37 -6.25 -16.48 2.34
CA LEU A 37 -5.40 -15.35 1.96
C LEU A 37 -6.19 -14.24 1.25
N ILE A 38 -7.25 -14.60 0.49
CA ILE A 38 -8.11 -13.63 -0.20
C ILE A 38 -9.00 -12.88 0.80
N TYR A 39 -9.57 -13.58 1.79
CA TYR A 39 -10.38 -12.95 2.86
C TYR A 39 -9.57 -12.02 3.76
N LEU A 40 -8.32 -12.39 4.03
CA LEU A 40 -7.36 -11.53 4.74
C LEU A 40 -7.12 -10.21 3.99
N LEU A 41 -7.01 -10.26 2.66
CA LEU A 41 -6.82 -9.08 1.81
C LEU A 41 -8.10 -8.26 1.62
N LEU A 42 -9.27 -8.83 1.90
CA LEU A 42 -10.57 -8.14 1.79
C LEU A 42 -10.94 -7.34 3.06
N THR A 43 -10.31 -7.61 4.21
CA THR A 43 -10.63 -6.91 5.45
C THR A 43 -9.77 -5.65 5.62
N PRO A 44 -10.37 -4.45 5.77
CA PRO A 44 -9.61 -3.19 5.86
C PRO A 44 -8.58 -3.17 7.01
N PHE A 45 -8.90 -3.78 8.16
CA PHE A 45 -7.99 -3.83 9.30
C PHE A 45 -6.71 -4.62 9.01
N PHE A 46 -6.82 -5.74 8.29
CA PHE A 46 -5.65 -6.53 7.89
C PHE A 46 -4.79 -5.78 6.87
N LEU A 47 -5.41 -5.04 5.93
CA LEU A 47 -4.69 -4.19 4.99
C LEU A 47 -3.91 -3.08 5.70
N VAL A 48 -4.48 -2.45 6.74
CA VAL A 48 -3.78 -1.45 7.55
C VAL A 48 -2.61 -2.05 8.33
N ALA A 49 -2.80 -3.23 8.92
CA ALA A 49 -1.72 -3.95 9.60
C ALA A 49 -0.59 -4.33 8.63
N LEU A 50 -0.95 -4.84 7.46
CA LEU A 50 -0.01 -5.18 6.39
C LEU A 50 0.73 -3.95 5.86
N TYR A 51 0.03 -2.82 5.68
CA TYR A 51 0.65 -1.54 5.35
C TYR A 51 1.71 -1.15 6.38
N GLY A 52 1.36 -1.21 7.68
CA GLY A 52 2.31 -0.92 8.75
C GLY A 52 3.54 -1.82 8.66
N PHE A 53 3.35 -3.13 8.52
CA PHE A 53 4.43 -4.10 8.38
C PHE A 53 5.34 -3.80 7.18
N ILE A 54 4.77 -3.63 5.98
CA ILE A 54 5.52 -3.37 4.74
C ILE A 54 6.25 -2.02 4.84
N TYR A 55 5.61 -0.99 5.40
CA TYR A 55 6.23 0.31 5.63
C TYR A 55 7.48 0.20 6.51
N TYR A 56 7.38 -0.46 7.67
CA TYR A 56 8.54 -0.63 8.56
C TYR A 56 9.60 -1.54 7.94
N LEU A 57 9.20 -2.55 7.16
CA LEU A 57 10.12 -3.39 6.40
C LEU A 57 10.93 -2.57 5.38
N PHE A 58 10.28 -1.69 4.62
CA PHE A 58 10.96 -0.81 3.68
C PHE A 58 11.85 0.21 4.39
N CYS A 59 11.41 0.80 5.49
CA CYS A 59 12.25 1.68 6.29
C CYS A 59 13.50 0.94 6.81
N TRP A 60 13.33 -0.28 7.31
CA TRP A 60 14.45 -1.09 7.78
C TRP A 60 15.41 -1.44 6.63
N LEU A 61 14.91 -1.91 5.49
CA LEU A 61 15.72 -2.29 4.32
C LEU A 61 16.47 -1.10 3.70
N PHE A 62 15.79 0.02 3.46
CA PHE A 62 16.29 1.11 2.63
C PHE A 62 16.88 2.28 3.42
N ILE A 63 16.56 2.42 4.71
CA ILE A 63 17.11 3.49 5.56
C ILE A 63 18.15 2.92 6.53
N ALA A 64 17.80 1.86 7.27
CA ALA A 64 18.65 1.36 8.36
C ALA A 64 19.73 0.36 7.91
N TYR A 65 19.36 -0.66 7.13
CA TYR A 65 20.28 -1.73 6.73
C TYR A 65 21.20 -1.32 5.59
N ARG A 66 20.62 -0.70 4.54
CA ARG A 66 21.37 -0.22 3.40
C ARG A 66 20.88 1.19 3.03
N PRO A 67 21.41 2.24 3.68
CA PRO A 67 21.05 3.61 3.36
C PRO A 67 21.26 3.85 1.86
N ARG A 68 20.28 4.52 1.25
CA ARG A 68 20.21 4.75 -0.20
C ARG A 68 20.42 6.22 -0.52
N ASP A 69 21.05 6.45 -1.67
CA ASP A 69 21.32 7.78 -2.19
C ASP A 69 20.06 8.46 -2.74
N GLU A 70 20.12 9.78 -2.91
CA GLU A 70 19.00 10.59 -3.42
C GLU A 70 18.47 10.10 -4.78
N THR A 71 19.37 9.72 -5.69
CA THR A 71 19.02 9.20 -7.02
C THR A 71 18.17 7.94 -6.94
N TRP A 72 18.39 7.09 -5.94
CA TRP A 72 17.60 5.87 -5.75
C TRP A 72 16.17 6.19 -5.31
N TRP A 73 15.99 7.15 -4.39
CA TRP A 73 14.67 7.61 -3.95
C TRP A 73 13.87 8.27 -5.08
N LYS A 74 14.55 8.93 -6.03
CA LYS A 74 13.92 9.41 -7.28
C LYS A 74 13.41 8.26 -8.15
N ARG A 75 14.15 7.15 -8.27
CA ARG A 75 13.71 5.97 -9.03
C ARG A 75 12.49 5.27 -8.40
N ILE A 76 12.42 5.23 -7.07
CA ILE A 76 11.25 4.68 -6.36
C ILE A 76 9.97 5.42 -6.69
N ASP A 77 10.05 6.69 -7.12
CA ASP A 77 8.88 7.46 -7.52
C ASP A 77 8.12 6.80 -8.68
N TYR A 78 8.85 6.30 -9.67
CA TYR A 78 8.27 5.56 -10.80
C TYR A 78 7.71 4.21 -10.37
N VAL A 79 8.34 3.55 -9.39
CA VAL A 79 7.94 2.22 -8.94
C VAL A 79 6.61 2.25 -8.17
N TRP A 80 6.44 3.20 -7.24
CA TRP A 80 5.16 3.28 -6.52
C TRP A 80 4.02 3.74 -7.45
N LEU A 81 4.30 4.63 -8.41
CA LEU A 81 3.33 5.02 -9.44
C LEU A 81 2.92 3.83 -10.30
N PHE A 82 3.87 2.99 -10.72
CA PHE A 82 3.58 1.78 -11.48
C PHE A 82 2.62 0.84 -10.73
N PHE A 83 2.88 0.57 -9.45
CA PHE A 83 1.99 -0.27 -8.64
C PHE A 83 0.62 0.39 -8.42
N ALA A 84 0.56 1.71 -8.22
CA ALA A 84 -0.70 2.43 -8.10
C ALA A 84 -1.52 2.36 -9.41
N SER A 85 -0.87 2.50 -10.56
CA SER A 85 -1.52 2.35 -11.87
C SER A 85 -2.05 0.94 -12.11
N LEU A 86 -1.27 -0.10 -11.77
CA LEU A 86 -1.74 -1.49 -11.85
C LEU A 86 -2.94 -1.76 -10.93
N ALA A 87 -2.89 -1.24 -9.70
CA ALA A 87 -4.01 -1.33 -8.78
C ALA A 87 -5.27 -0.64 -9.32
N LEU A 88 -5.11 0.54 -9.92
CA LEU A 88 -6.21 1.29 -10.52
C LEU A 88 -6.86 0.51 -11.67
N ILE A 89 -6.06 -0.12 -12.54
CA ILE A 89 -6.58 -1.01 -13.60
C ILE A 89 -7.42 -2.12 -12.98
N GLY A 90 -6.95 -2.79 -11.94
CA GLY A 90 -7.73 -3.81 -11.22
C GLY A 90 -9.06 -3.26 -10.68
N GLN A 91 -9.07 -2.06 -10.10
CA GLN A 91 -10.29 -1.44 -9.56
C GLN A 91 -11.29 -1.02 -10.65
N THR A 92 -10.83 -0.60 -11.84
CA THR A 92 -11.74 -0.28 -12.95
C THR A 92 -12.57 -1.49 -13.38
N GLN A 93 -12.05 -2.71 -13.18
CA GLN A 93 -12.79 -3.95 -13.48
C GLN A 93 -13.92 -4.21 -12.49
N SER A 94 -13.65 -4.07 -11.19
CA SER A 94 -14.70 -4.19 -10.16
C SER A 94 -15.82 -3.17 -10.35
N VAL A 95 -15.48 -1.95 -10.77
CA VAL A 95 -16.48 -0.92 -11.11
C VAL A 95 -17.27 -1.33 -12.36
N ARG A 96 -16.63 -1.87 -13.41
CA ARG A 96 -17.30 -2.37 -14.62
C ARG A 96 -18.31 -3.46 -14.29
N GLU A 97 -17.89 -4.47 -13.55
CA GLU A 97 -18.74 -5.59 -13.10
C GLU A 97 -19.95 -5.06 -12.32
N MET A 98 -19.70 -4.25 -11.29
CA MET A 98 -20.76 -3.66 -10.46
C MET A 98 -21.75 -2.81 -11.27
N TRP A 99 -21.25 -2.04 -12.25
CA TRP A 99 -22.08 -1.19 -13.09
C TRP A 99 -22.99 -1.99 -14.03
N PHE A 100 -22.49 -3.08 -14.64
CA PHE A 100 -23.25 -3.88 -15.61
C PHE A 100 -24.06 -5.02 -14.99
N GLN A 101 -23.80 -5.39 -13.73
CA GLN A 101 -24.51 -6.45 -13.02
C GLN A 101 -26.03 -6.21 -12.96
N SER A 102 -26.45 -5.01 -12.56
CA SER A 102 -27.89 -4.69 -12.46
C SER A 102 -28.61 -4.72 -13.83
N PRO A 103 -28.07 -4.10 -14.91
CA PRO A 103 -28.59 -4.27 -16.26
C PRO A 103 -28.66 -5.72 -16.74
N TYR A 104 -27.66 -6.54 -16.39
CA TYR A 104 -27.65 -7.96 -16.73
C TYR A 104 -28.77 -8.74 -16.05
N GLU A 105 -28.97 -8.54 -14.75
CA GLU A 105 -30.06 -9.16 -13.99
C GLU A 105 -31.43 -8.75 -14.52
N MET A 106 -31.61 -7.46 -14.86
CA MET A 106 -32.83 -6.97 -15.49
C MET A 106 -33.07 -7.61 -16.86
N ALA A 107 -32.04 -7.73 -17.70
CA ALA A 107 -32.15 -8.39 -19.00
C ALA A 107 -32.48 -9.89 -18.85
N GLN A 108 -31.88 -10.58 -17.88
CA GLN A 108 -32.21 -11.96 -17.56
C GLN A 108 -33.66 -12.11 -17.10
N ALA A 109 -34.10 -11.26 -16.17
CA ALA A 109 -35.47 -11.28 -15.66
C ALA A 109 -36.50 -10.98 -16.76
N SER A 110 -36.20 -10.00 -17.64
CA SER A 110 -37.03 -9.69 -18.80
C SER A 110 -37.14 -10.88 -19.75
N LYS A 111 -36.01 -11.51 -20.10
CA LYS A 111 -36.01 -12.73 -20.93
C LYS A 111 -36.83 -13.85 -20.29
N ALA A 112 -36.64 -14.10 -18.99
CA ALA A 112 -37.40 -15.12 -18.26
C ALA A 112 -38.91 -14.81 -18.22
N GLY A 113 -39.27 -13.53 -18.15
CA GLY A 113 -40.65 -13.06 -18.29
C GLY A 113 -41.25 -13.39 -19.66
N ILE A 114 -40.51 -13.16 -20.74
CA ILE A 114 -40.93 -13.54 -22.10
C ILE A 114 -41.04 -15.05 -22.24
N ASP A 115 -40.05 -15.82 -21.76
CA ASP A 115 -40.10 -17.29 -21.80
C ASP A 115 -41.33 -17.82 -21.05
N LYS A 116 -41.70 -17.19 -19.92
CA LYS A 116 -42.93 -17.53 -19.18
C LYS A 116 -44.20 -17.15 -19.96
N SER A 117 -44.23 -15.98 -20.59
CA SER A 117 -45.34 -15.53 -21.44
C SER A 117 -45.56 -16.48 -22.62
N LEU A 118 -44.49 -16.86 -23.30
CA LEU A 118 -44.51 -17.81 -24.41
C LEU A 118 -45.06 -19.18 -23.98
N ARG A 119 -44.62 -19.71 -22.83
CA ARG A 119 -45.20 -20.94 -22.27
C ARG A 119 -46.69 -20.78 -21.94
N ALA A 120 -47.11 -19.63 -21.43
CA ALA A 120 -48.51 -19.37 -21.13
C ALA A 120 -49.36 -19.31 -22.40
N GLU A 121 -48.92 -18.60 -23.43
CA GLU A 121 -49.60 -18.48 -24.73
C GLU A 121 -49.72 -19.84 -25.45
N ILE A 122 -48.69 -20.68 -25.39
CA ILE A 122 -48.75 -22.05 -25.93
C ILE A 122 -49.70 -22.92 -25.11
N ASN A 123 -49.62 -22.86 -23.78
CA ASN A 123 -50.51 -23.66 -22.93
C ASN A 123 -51.98 -23.24 -23.07
N ASP A 124 -52.27 -21.96 -23.28
CA ASP A 124 -53.64 -21.45 -23.44
C ASP A 124 -54.29 -21.97 -24.73
N MET A 125 -53.61 -21.87 -25.86
CA MET A 125 -54.13 -22.35 -27.15
C MET A 125 -54.29 -23.87 -27.17
N LEU A 126 -53.36 -24.59 -26.54
CA LEU A 126 -53.38 -26.05 -26.51
C LEU A 126 -54.18 -26.60 -25.33
N ASP A 127 -54.76 -25.77 -24.44
CA ASP A 127 -55.44 -26.21 -23.21
C ASP A 127 -56.51 -27.27 -23.50
N PRO A 128 -56.59 -28.41 -22.77
CA PRO A 128 -57.54 -29.47 -23.09
C PRO A 128 -59.00 -28.99 -23.07
N ALA A 129 -59.34 -27.99 -22.25
CA ALA A 129 -60.68 -27.42 -22.23
C ALA A 129 -60.95 -26.53 -23.45
N GLN A 130 -59.97 -25.75 -23.91
CA GLN A 130 -60.06 -24.99 -25.16
C GLN A 130 -60.14 -25.92 -26.38
N CYS A 131 -59.33 -26.97 -26.41
CA CYS A 131 -59.34 -27.99 -27.45
C CYS A 131 -60.69 -28.75 -27.51
N ALA A 132 -61.28 -29.08 -26.37
CA ALA A 132 -62.58 -29.76 -26.31
C ALA A 132 -63.76 -28.87 -26.78
N THR A 133 -63.63 -27.55 -26.65
CA THR A 133 -64.68 -26.58 -27.03
C THR A 133 -64.52 -26.03 -28.45
N ALA A 134 -63.46 -26.40 -29.18
CA ALA A 134 -63.16 -25.90 -30.52
C ALA A 134 -64.33 -26.06 -31.50
N THR A 135 -65.02 -27.22 -31.50
CA THR A 135 -66.17 -27.50 -32.37
C THR A 135 -67.39 -26.60 -32.12
N SER A 136 -67.49 -26.01 -30.92
CA SER A 136 -68.57 -25.08 -30.55
C SER A 136 -68.21 -23.61 -30.78
N ARG A 137 -66.92 -23.30 -30.91
CA ARG A 137 -66.38 -21.93 -30.92
C ARG A 137 -65.99 -21.44 -32.31
N TYR A 138 -65.65 -22.35 -33.22
CA TYR A 138 -65.16 -22.04 -34.56
C TYR A 138 -66.02 -22.70 -35.64
N GLU A 139 -65.92 -22.21 -36.88
CA GLU A 139 -66.55 -22.85 -38.03
C GLU A 139 -66.00 -24.27 -38.24
N ALA A 140 -66.79 -25.16 -38.86
CA ALA A 140 -66.46 -26.59 -38.94
C ALA A 140 -65.08 -26.89 -39.58
N ALA A 141 -64.67 -26.09 -40.57
CA ALA A 141 -63.37 -26.24 -41.22
C ALA A 141 -62.19 -25.85 -40.30
N ASP A 142 -62.34 -24.76 -39.54
CA ASP A 142 -61.33 -24.27 -38.60
C ASP A 142 -61.26 -25.14 -37.33
N ALA A 143 -62.41 -25.62 -36.85
CA ALA A 143 -62.49 -26.51 -35.71
C ALA A 143 -61.75 -27.84 -35.93
N LEU A 144 -61.80 -28.39 -37.16
CA LEU A 144 -61.04 -29.60 -37.52
C LEU A 144 -59.53 -29.37 -37.47
N GLN A 145 -59.06 -28.21 -37.93
CA GLN A 145 -57.65 -27.85 -37.88
C GLN A 145 -57.16 -27.63 -36.44
N VAL A 146 -57.96 -26.94 -35.60
CA VAL A 146 -57.65 -26.75 -34.18
C VAL A 146 -57.61 -28.08 -33.44
N ALA A 147 -58.58 -28.98 -33.69
CA ALA A 147 -58.59 -30.31 -33.10
C ALA A 147 -57.35 -31.15 -33.49
N SER A 148 -56.92 -31.07 -34.76
CA SER A 148 -55.70 -31.70 -35.25
C SER A 148 -54.45 -31.18 -34.53
N LEU A 149 -54.31 -29.86 -34.38
CA LEU A 149 -53.21 -29.24 -33.65
C LEU A 149 -53.17 -29.68 -32.17
N CYS A 150 -54.34 -29.70 -31.52
CA CYS A 150 -54.48 -30.17 -30.14
C CYS A 150 -54.10 -31.64 -29.98
N GLN A 151 -54.49 -32.50 -30.94
CA GLN A 151 -54.15 -33.92 -30.93
C GLN A 151 -52.64 -34.14 -31.08
N ARG A 152 -51.98 -33.36 -31.95
CA ARG A 152 -50.53 -33.44 -32.17
C ARG A 152 -49.72 -33.15 -30.91
N TYR A 153 -50.19 -32.24 -30.06
CA TYR A 153 -49.51 -31.84 -28.82
C TYR A 153 -50.21 -32.36 -27.55
N ALA A 154 -51.06 -33.39 -27.67
CA ALA A 154 -51.79 -33.97 -26.53
C ALA A 154 -50.86 -34.62 -25.49
N ASP A 155 -49.78 -35.25 -25.96
CA ASP A 155 -48.82 -35.98 -25.10
C ASP A 155 -47.74 -35.08 -24.49
N VAL A 156 -47.73 -33.78 -24.81
CA VAL A 156 -46.75 -32.84 -24.26
C VAL A 156 -47.10 -32.51 -22.81
N ALA A 157 -46.18 -32.85 -21.90
CA ALA A 157 -46.32 -32.58 -20.47
C ALA A 157 -46.50 -31.07 -20.18
N ARG A 158 -47.39 -30.76 -19.23
CA ARG A 158 -47.73 -29.38 -18.85
C ARG A 158 -47.48 -29.14 -17.36
N PRO A 159 -46.84 -28.02 -16.98
CA PRO A 159 -46.36 -26.94 -17.84
C PRO A 159 -45.20 -27.37 -18.76
N LEU A 160 -45.10 -26.78 -19.96
CA LEU A 160 -44.04 -27.09 -20.94
C LEU A 160 -42.65 -27.01 -20.29
N SER A 161 -41.86 -28.07 -20.46
CA SER A 161 -40.44 -28.07 -20.13
C SER A 161 -39.64 -27.22 -21.13
N ASP A 162 -38.41 -26.85 -20.76
CA ASP A 162 -37.52 -26.09 -21.64
C ASP A 162 -37.24 -26.82 -22.96
N VAL A 163 -37.08 -28.14 -22.92
CA VAL A 163 -36.84 -28.97 -24.10
C VAL A 163 -38.08 -29.03 -24.99
N ALA A 164 -39.27 -29.21 -24.40
CA ALA A 164 -40.52 -29.23 -25.15
C ALA A 164 -40.80 -27.88 -25.81
N LEU A 165 -40.50 -26.77 -25.11
CA LEU A 165 -40.58 -25.43 -25.66
C LEU A 165 -39.65 -25.26 -26.87
N VAL A 166 -38.38 -25.64 -26.75
CA VAL A 166 -37.41 -25.53 -27.86
C VAL A 166 -37.85 -26.36 -29.08
N ASN A 167 -38.32 -27.59 -28.87
CA ASN A 167 -38.78 -28.45 -29.97
C ASN A 167 -40.00 -27.84 -30.68
N LEU A 168 -40.99 -27.36 -29.93
CA LEU A 168 -42.17 -26.70 -30.51
C LEU A 168 -41.79 -25.44 -31.30
N LEU A 169 -40.86 -24.65 -30.76
CA LEU A 169 -40.37 -23.45 -31.45
C LEU A 169 -39.64 -23.77 -32.77
N GLN A 170 -38.97 -24.92 -32.87
CA GLN A 170 -38.34 -25.37 -34.11
C GLN A 170 -39.36 -25.85 -35.15
N GLU A 171 -40.52 -26.34 -34.72
CA GLU A 171 -41.59 -26.80 -35.59
C GLU A 171 -42.49 -25.67 -36.12
N LEU A 172 -42.42 -24.45 -35.56
CA LEU A 172 -43.26 -23.32 -35.94
C LEU A 172 -43.33 -23.03 -37.46
N PRO A 173 -42.23 -23.05 -38.23
CA PRO A 173 -42.29 -22.84 -39.68
C PRO A 173 -43.08 -23.93 -40.42
N ALA A 174 -43.07 -25.17 -39.90
CA ALA A 174 -43.85 -26.26 -40.46
C ALA A 174 -45.34 -26.11 -40.10
N LEU A 175 -45.65 -25.68 -38.87
CA LEU A 175 -47.03 -25.39 -38.45
C LEU A 175 -47.66 -24.27 -39.29
N ASP A 176 -46.90 -23.22 -39.59
CA ASP A 176 -47.34 -22.10 -40.41
C ASP A 176 -47.70 -22.51 -41.85
N ALA A 177 -46.98 -23.49 -42.40
CA ALA A 177 -47.25 -24.04 -43.74
C ALA A 177 -48.39 -25.07 -43.77
N GLU A 178 -48.67 -25.74 -42.64
CA GLU A 178 -49.61 -26.87 -42.54
C GLU A 178 -51.04 -26.42 -42.16
N TYR A 179 -51.18 -25.39 -41.34
CA TYR A 179 -52.47 -24.93 -40.82
C TYR A 179 -52.86 -23.58 -41.43
N SER A 180 -54.08 -23.45 -41.95
CA SER A 180 -54.61 -22.23 -42.58
C SER A 180 -55.72 -21.56 -41.79
N ALA A 181 -56.22 -22.19 -40.72
CA ALA A 181 -57.33 -21.68 -39.91
C ALA A 181 -56.97 -20.34 -39.25
N GLU A 182 -57.88 -19.36 -39.34
CA GLU A 182 -57.65 -18.00 -38.84
C GLU A 182 -57.23 -17.95 -37.34
N PRO A 183 -57.84 -18.74 -36.42
CA PRO A 183 -57.42 -18.76 -35.02
C PRO A 183 -55.98 -19.24 -34.82
N ILE A 184 -55.55 -20.24 -35.57
CA ILE A 184 -54.19 -20.80 -35.50
C ILE A 184 -53.20 -19.80 -36.10
N GLN A 185 -53.52 -19.22 -37.24
CA GLN A 185 -52.69 -18.22 -37.92
C GLN A 185 -52.48 -16.96 -37.05
N ARG A 186 -53.53 -16.48 -36.38
CA ARG A 186 -53.41 -15.36 -35.42
C ARG A 186 -52.52 -15.72 -34.22
N TRP A 187 -52.65 -16.93 -33.69
CA TRP A 187 -51.81 -17.41 -32.60
C TRP A 187 -50.35 -17.59 -33.02
N LEU A 188 -50.09 -18.20 -34.18
CA LEU A 188 -48.75 -18.35 -34.76
C LEU A 188 -48.09 -16.99 -34.99
N ALA A 189 -48.82 -16.00 -35.51
CA ALA A 189 -48.33 -14.64 -35.67
C ALA A 189 -47.96 -13.98 -34.32
N GLY A 190 -48.78 -14.19 -33.28
CA GLY A 190 -48.48 -13.75 -31.91
C GLY A 190 -47.20 -14.39 -31.38
N LEU A 191 -47.06 -15.71 -31.52
CA LEU A 191 -45.86 -16.44 -31.11
C LEU A 191 -44.60 -15.98 -31.87
N GLN A 192 -44.71 -15.73 -33.18
CA GLN A 192 -43.61 -15.22 -33.99
C GLN A 192 -43.14 -13.85 -33.51
N GLU A 193 -44.05 -12.97 -33.11
CA GLU A 193 -43.69 -11.65 -32.57
C GLU A 193 -43.03 -11.78 -31.19
N THR A 194 -43.61 -12.57 -30.29
CA THR A 194 -43.01 -12.90 -28.98
C THR A 194 -41.62 -13.53 -29.13
N LEU A 195 -41.40 -14.34 -30.17
CA LEU A 195 -40.09 -14.92 -30.49
C LEU A 195 -39.05 -13.89 -30.95
N LYS A 196 -39.45 -12.92 -31.79
CA LYS A 196 -38.55 -11.83 -32.17
C LYS A 196 -38.14 -11.03 -30.94
N GLU A 197 -39.07 -10.73 -30.04
CA GLU A 197 -38.76 -10.06 -28.79
C GLU A 197 -37.82 -10.88 -27.92
N ARG A 198 -38.05 -12.21 -27.82
CA ARG A 198 -37.17 -13.13 -27.11
C ARG A 198 -35.74 -13.09 -27.65
N GLU A 199 -35.55 -13.11 -28.97
CA GLU A 199 -34.22 -13.08 -29.57
C GLU A 199 -33.53 -11.72 -29.34
N LEU A 200 -34.28 -10.61 -29.41
CA LEU A 200 -33.77 -9.29 -29.01
C LEU A 200 -33.28 -9.32 -27.55
N ARG A 201 -34.09 -9.80 -26.60
CA ARG A 201 -33.65 -9.92 -25.19
C ARG A 201 -32.48 -10.87 -25.00
N ARG A 202 -32.40 -11.93 -25.78
CA ARG A 202 -31.25 -12.85 -25.77
C ARG A 202 -29.97 -12.12 -26.18
N THR A 203 -30.00 -11.31 -27.24
CA THR A 203 -28.82 -10.53 -27.66
C THR A 203 -28.41 -9.51 -26.60
N GLU A 204 -29.35 -8.89 -25.90
CA GLU A 204 -29.08 -8.00 -24.76
C GLU A 204 -28.39 -8.74 -23.61
N VAL A 205 -28.89 -9.91 -23.23
CA VAL A 205 -28.27 -10.74 -22.18
C VAL A 205 -26.84 -11.13 -22.57
N VAL A 206 -26.61 -11.57 -23.80
CA VAL A 206 -25.26 -11.95 -24.29
C VAL A 206 -24.34 -10.72 -24.29
N LYS A 207 -24.84 -9.56 -24.73
CA LYS A 207 -24.08 -8.30 -24.70
C LYS A 207 -23.61 -7.96 -23.28
N TYR A 208 -24.51 -7.97 -22.30
CA TYR A 208 -24.14 -7.68 -20.91
C TYR A 208 -23.26 -8.76 -20.30
N GLN A 209 -23.50 -10.04 -20.62
CA GLN A 209 -22.65 -11.13 -20.19
C GLN A 209 -21.20 -10.94 -20.65
N ASN A 210 -21.00 -10.52 -21.91
CA ASN A 210 -19.66 -10.24 -22.43
C ASN A 210 -18.99 -9.02 -21.78
N LEU A 211 -19.76 -8.05 -21.28
CA LEU A 211 -19.23 -6.88 -20.56
C LEU A 211 -18.83 -7.20 -19.12
N ILE A 212 -19.53 -8.16 -18.49
CA ILE A 212 -19.25 -8.61 -17.13
C ILE A 212 -18.14 -9.67 -17.10
N ARG A 213 -18.07 -10.52 -18.13
CA ARG A 213 -17.14 -11.65 -18.18
C ARG A 213 -15.70 -11.17 -18.00
N GLU A 214 -15.08 -11.65 -16.93
CA GLU A 214 -13.68 -11.39 -16.62
C GLU A 214 -12.77 -12.20 -17.56
N THR A 215 -11.68 -11.58 -17.98
CA THR A 215 -10.53 -12.31 -18.55
C THR A 215 -9.66 -12.88 -17.42
N GLU A 216 -8.92 -13.97 -17.68
CA GLU A 216 -8.02 -14.57 -16.67
C GLU A 216 -7.02 -13.56 -16.09
N PHE A 217 -6.58 -12.61 -16.92
CA PHE A 217 -5.69 -11.53 -16.49
C PHE A 217 -6.42 -10.57 -15.54
N GLU A 218 -7.64 -10.16 -15.86
CA GLU A 218 -8.44 -9.27 -15.00
C GLU A 218 -8.73 -9.90 -13.65
N GLU A 219 -9.03 -11.20 -13.61
CA GLU A 219 -9.25 -11.96 -12.38
C GLU A 219 -8.02 -11.92 -11.46
N LEU A 220 -6.82 -12.11 -12.03
CA LEU A 220 -5.56 -12.00 -11.28
C LEU A 220 -5.40 -10.59 -10.67
N PHE A 221 -5.60 -9.52 -11.46
CA PHE A 221 -5.43 -8.15 -10.98
C PHE A 221 -6.48 -7.76 -9.94
N ARG A 222 -7.69 -8.30 -10.01
CA ARG A 222 -8.74 -8.08 -9.01
C ARG A 222 -8.29 -8.53 -7.62
N TYR A 223 -7.67 -9.71 -7.51
CA TYR A 223 -7.18 -10.22 -6.23
C TYR A 223 -5.96 -9.47 -5.70
N PHE A 224 -5.07 -9.03 -6.58
CA PHE A 224 -3.85 -8.33 -6.17
C PHE A 224 -4.03 -6.81 -5.99
N ALA A 225 -5.09 -6.20 -6.50
CA ALA A 225 -5.28 -4.75 -6.45
C ALA A 225 -5.14 -4.17 -5.02
N PRO A 226 -5.79 -4.72 -3.97
CA PRO A 226 -5.63 -4.20 -2.61
C PRO A 226 -4.18 -4.29 -2.10
N LEU A 227 -3.49 -5.39 -2.41
CA LEU A 227 -2.07 -5.57 -2.05
C LEU A 227 -1.17 -4.57 -2.77
N LEU A 228 -1.41 -4.34 -4.06
CA LEU A 228 -0.66 -3.38 -4.87
C LEU A 228 -0.82 -1.95 -4.34
N VAL A 229 -2.03 -1.56 -3.91
CA VAL A 229 -2.26 -0.26 -3.24
C VAL A 229 -1.44 -0.17 -1.96
N VAL A 230 -1.50 -1.20 -1.11
CA VAL A 230 -0.74 -1.21 0.16
C VAL A 230 0.75 -1.07 -0.09
N ILE A 231 1.30 -1.79 -1.06
CA ILE A 231 2.72 -1.70 -1.45
C ILE A 231 3.05 -0.29 -1.96
N ALA A 232 2.23 0.28 -2.84
CA ALA A 232 2.44 1.61 -3.40
C ALA A 232 2.46 2.69 -2.30
N LEU A 233 1.48 2.65 -1.38
CA LEU A 233 1.40 3.58 -0.26
C LEU A 233 2.59 3.44 0.70
N ALA A 234 2.97 2.20 1.03
CA ALA A 234 4.12 1.94 1.90
C ALA A 234 5.44 2.40 1.27
N LEU A 235 5.63 2.20 -0.03
CA LEU A 235 6.78 2.75 -0.78
C LEU A 235 6.78 4.29 -0.76
N ARG A 236 5.63 4.93 -0.97
CA ARG A 236 5.53 6.39 -0.93
C ARG A 236 5.87 6.94 0.46
N ALA A 237 5.32 6.36 1.52
CA ALA A 237 5.58 6.78 2.89
C ALA A 237 7.04 6.56 3.30
N SER A 238 7.62 5.42 2.94
CA SER A 238 9.04 5.13 3.20
C SER A 238 9.97 6.04 2.42
N LYS A 239 9.62 6.43 1.18
CA LYS A 239 10.34 7.47 0.43
C LYS A 239 10.37 8.80 1.17
N VAL A 240 9.21 9.31 1.61
CA VAL A 240 9.14 10.59 2.35
C VAL A 240 10.03 10.53 3.59
N SER A 241 10.00 9.40 4.30
CA SER A 241 10.84 9.19 5.48
C SER A 241 12.33 9.11 5.15
N GLY A 242 12.70 8.47 4.03
CA GLY A 242 14.07 8.43 3.52
C GLY A 242 14.59 9.80 3.11
N GLU A 243 13.78 10.60 2.40
CA GLU A 243 14.11 11.97 2.02
C GLU A 243 14.27 12.88 3.24
N LEU A 244 13.39 12.75 4.25
CA LEU A 244 13.53 13.46 5.51
C LEU A 244 14.81 13.05 6.24
N TYR A 245 15.19 11.77 6.22
CA TYR A 245 16.44 11.32 6.83
C TYR A 245 17.68 11.86 6.11
N LEU A 246 17.62 12.02 4.79
CA LEU A 246 18.71 12.60 3.98
C LEU A 246 18.79 14.13 4.13
N LYS A 247 17.64 14.81 4.24
CA LYS A 247 17.55 16.28 4.34
C LYS A 247 17.67 16.79 5.76
N ALA A 248 17.35 15.98 6.77
CA ALA A 248 17.58 16.37 8.15
C ALA A 248 19.09 16.54 8.31
N PRO A 249 19.59 17.77 8.55
CA PRO A 249 20.97 17.92 8.96
C PRO A 249 21.10 17.05 10.20
N LYS A 250 22.01 16.07 10.17
CA LYS A 250 22.43 15.47 11.43
C LYS A 250 23.00 16.65 12.21
N GLN A 251 22.23 17.18 13.15
CA GLN A 251 22.64 18.24 14.06
C GLN A 251 23.76 17.68 14.92
N ARG A 252 24.96 17.60 14.34
CA ARG A 252 26.12 16.99 14.98
C ARG A 252 26.71 18.08 15.84
N LYS A 253 26.38 17.97 17.12
CA LYS A 253 27.03 18.69 18.19
C LYS A 253 28.42 18.06 18.36
N PHE A 254 29.44 18.88 18.25
CA PHE A 254 30.81 18.48 18.49
C PHE A 254 31.31 19.10 19.78
N TRP A 255 32.15 18.36 20.50
CA TRP A 255 32.92 18.84 21.64
C TRP A 255 34.38 18.89 21.23
N LEU A 256 34.99 20.06 21.34
CA LEU A 256 36.41 20.28 21.12
C LEU A 256 37.07 20.46 22.49
N ILE A 257 37.83 19.44 22.89
CA ILE A 257 38.55 19.41 24.16
C ILE A 257 39.99 19.85 23.91
N ILE A 258 40.37 20.98 24.50
CA ILE A 258 41.73 21.51 24.38
C ILE A 258 42.65 20.89 25.44
N ASN A 259 43.87 20.52 25.04
CA ASN A 259 44.92 19.97 25.90
C ASN A 259 44.50 18.73 26.71
N GLN A 260 43.46 18.01 26.27
CA GLN A 260 42.91 16.85 26.98
C GLN A 260 42.60 17.15 28.45
N ARG A 261 42.21 18.39 28.76
CA ARG A 261 41.96 18.85 30.13
C ARG A 261 40.66 19.62 30.19
N VAL A 262 39.95 19.45 31.30
CA VAL A 262 38.77 20.24 31.60
C VAL A 262 38.90 20.84 32.99
N VAL A 263 38.65 22.15 33.08
CA VAL A 263 38.61 22.87 34.35
C VAL A 263 37.25 22.62 34.97
N VAL A 264 37.24 21.91 36.11
CA VAL A 264 36.03 21.63 36.87
C VAL A 264 35.95 22.62 38.02
N ASP A 265 34.89 23.41 38.08
CA ASP A 265 34.67 24.38 39.17
C ASP A 265 34.22 23.65 40.43
N SER A 266 35.20 23.14 41.18
CA SER A 266 34.95 22.54 42.48
C SER A 266 34.90 23.65 43.54
N LEU A 267 33.69 24.04 43.95
CA LEU A 267 33.45 24.80 45.20
C LEU A 267 33.77 23.94 46.44
N GLY A 268 34.93 23.27 46.48
CA GLY A 268 35.37 22.39 47.56
C GLY A 268 34.95 20.91 47.48
N PHE A 269 34.26 20.48 46.40
CA PHE A 269 33.78 19.10 46.23
C PHE A 269 34.32 18.44 44.95
N SER A 270 35.63 18.24 44.86
CA SER A 270 36.31 17.67 43.68
C SER A 270 35.70 16.34 43.23
N ASP A 271 35.51 15.38 44.15
CA ASP A 271 35.10 14.01 43.81
C ASP A 271 33.69 13.91 43.20
N VAL A 272 32.77 14.76 43.64
CA VAL A 272 31.39 14.79 43.12
C VAL A 272 31.37 15.42 41.74
N ALA A 273 32.14 16.48 41.53
CA ALA A 273 32.24 17.16 40.26
C ALA A 273 32.91 16.26 39.19
N HIS A 274 33.94 15.50 39.56
CA HIS A 274 34.55 14.49 38.69
C HIS A 274 33.56 13.42 38.25
N LYS A 275 32.78 12.85 39.19
CA LYS A 275 31.79 11.81 38.86
C LYS A 275 30.72 12.33 37.91
N ARG A 276 30.24 13.57 38.11
CA ARG A 276 29.27 14.21 37.22
C ARG A 276 29.84 14.47 35.84
N PHE A 277 31.09 14.91 35.75
CA PHE A 277 31.77 15.14 34.49
C PHE A 277 32.03 13.82 33.72
N ALA A 278 32.52 12.78 34.39
CA ALA A 278 32.69 11.46 33.79
C ALA A 278 31.36 10.86 33.32
N GLN A 279 30.28 11.07 34.09
CA GLN A 279 28.93 10.69 33.68
C GLN A 279 28.42 11.51 32.49
N ALA A 280 28.74 12.81 32.44
CA ALA A 280 28.41 13.69 31.32
C ALA A 280 29.13 13.23 30.04
N LEU A 281 30.47 13.05 30.09
CA LEU A 281 31.27 12.46 29.00
C LEU A 281 30.73 11.11 28.55
N GLY A 282 30.40 10.23 29.50
CA GLY A 282 29.79 8.93 29.21
C GLY A 282 28.42 9.07 28.53
N SER A 283 27.63 10.06 28.90
CA SER A 283 26.33 10.34 28.27
C SER A 283 26.48 10.98 26.89
N TRP A 284 27.47 11.86 26.68
CA TRP A 284 27.79 12.46 25.39
C TRP A 284 28.27 11.41 24.38
N ARG A 285 29.18 10.53 24.80
CA ARG A 285 29.65 9.40 23.98
C ARG A 285 28.50 8.44 23.64
N LYS A 286 27.54 8.24 24.55
CA LYS A 286 26.32 7.46 24.30
C LYS A 286 25.31 8.17 23.39
N ALA A 287 25.31 9.51 23.39
CA ALA A 287 24.47 10.35 22.54
C ALA A 287 25.03 10.52 21.11
N GLU A 288 26.12 9.83 20.77
CA GLU A 288 26.80 9.92 19.47
C GLU A 288 27.25 11.34 19.10
N TRP A 289 27.52 12.18 20.10
CA TRP A 289 28.14 13.48 19.87
C TRP A 289 29.60 13.29 19.48
N GLY A 290 30.08 14.09 18.52
CA GLY A 290 31.46 13.97 18.07
C GLY A 290 32.39 14.60 19.10
N VAL A 291 33.29 13.82 19.69
CA VAL A 291 34.33 14.34 20.59
C VAL A 291 35.63 14.43 19.82
N VAL A 292 36.24 15.60 19.87
CA VAL A 292 37.48 15.95 19.18
C VAL A 292 38.44 16.51 20.21
N HIS A 293 39.70 16.10 20.12
CA HIS A 293 40.75 16.59 20.99
C HIS A 293 41.73 17.42 20.19
N MET A 294 42.18 18.53 20.76
CA MET A 294 43.21 19.37 20.17
C MET A 294 44.26 19.70 21.22
N ALA A 295 45.49 19.26 20.97
CA ALA A 295 46.64 19.63 21.78
C ALA A 295 47.24 20.94 21.26
N CYS A 296 47.42 21.92 22.13
CA CYS A 296 47.94 23.24 21.83
C CYS A 296 49.19 23.49 22.68
N ASP A 297 50.36 23.36 22.06
CA ASP A 297 51.65 23.41 22.77
C ASP A 297 51.99 24.81 23.33
N PHE A 298 51.40 25.85 22.74
CA PHE A 298 51.61 27.26 23.12
C PHE A 298 50.72 27.73 24.27
N ILE A 299 49.67 26.97 24.61
CA ILE A 299 48.82 27.30 25.77
C ILE A 299 49.58 26.83 27.00
N ALA A 300 50.31 27.74 27.62
CA ALA A 300 51.04 27.48 28.86
C ALA A 300 50.07 26.96 29.94
N GLN A 301 50.57 26.11 30.85
CA GLN A 301 49.81 25.52 31.97
C GLN A 301 49.40 26.56 33.03
N SER A 302 48.63 27.59 32.64
CA SER A 302 48.43 28.80 33.44
C SER A 302 47.21 28.78 34.35
N SER A 303 46.42 27.70 34.39
CA SER A 303 45.29 27.60 35.33
C SER A 303 45.73 27.09 36.70
N GLN A 304 46.13 28.00 37.60
CA GLN A 304 46.20 27.72 39.05
C GLN A 304 44.81 27.75 39.74
N ARG A 305 43.71 27.90 38.98
CA ARG A 305 42.34 27.89 39.49
C ARG A 305 41.58 26.68 38.93
N GLY A 306 41.20 25.77 39.83
CA GLY A 306 40.42 24.56 39.52
C GLY A 306 41.26 23.28 39.57
N SER A 307 40.61 22.14 39.79
CA SER A 307 41.22 20.82 39.58
C SER A 307 41.22 20.52 38.09
N ASN A 308 42.41 20.44 37.48
CA ASN A 308 42.55 20.08 36.06
C ASN A 308 42.37 18.56 35.91
N GLU A 309 41.26 18.14 35.32
CA GLU A 309 40.98 16.72 35.10
C GLU A 309 41.45 16.26 33.71
N PRO A 310 42.27 15.20 33.61
CA PRO A 310 42.70 14.66 32.33
C PRO A 310 41.55 13.88 31.66
N VAL A 311 41.29 14.20 30.40
CA VAL A 311 40.30 13.52 29.56
C VAL A 311 41.01 12.78 28.45
N LEU A 312 41.20 11.49 28.66
CA LEU A 312 41.84 10.65 27.66
C LEU A 312 40.91 10.46 26.44
N PRO A 313 41.49 10.56 25.22
CA PRO A 313 40.77 10.31 23.99
C PRO A 313 40.27 8.87 23.92
N GLY A 314 39.05 8.71 23.41
CA GLY A 314 38.45 7.42 23.11
C GLY A 314 39.06 6.81 21.84
N ARG A 315 38.89 5.49 21.68
CA ARG A 315 39.46 4.71 20.56
C ARG A 315 39.09 5.20 19.14
N PHE A 316 38.08 6.04 18.99
CA PHE A 316 37.57 6.53 17.70
C PHE A 316 37.40 8.06 17.68
N GLU A 317 37.99 8.76 18.64
CA GLU A 317 37.94 10.22 18.71
C GLU A 317 39.10 10.79 17.88
N SER A 318 38.85 11.91 17.18
CA SER A 318 39.89 12.56 16.37
C SER A 318 40.80 13.37 17.28
N GLU A 319 42.11 13.27 17.06
CA GLU A 319 43.13 14.04 17.78
C GLU A 319 43.88 14.93 16.79
N PHE A 320 44.04 16.19 17.14
CA PHE A 320 44.78 17.18 16.37
C PHE A 320 45.84 17.84 17.24
N GLN A 321 46.93 18.27 16.62
CA GLN A 321 47.97 19.05 17.29
C GLN A 321 48.09 20.41 16.59
N LEU A 322 48.20 21.46 17.38
CA LEU A 322 48.32 22.84 16.94
C LEU A 322 49.56 23.45 17.60
N ALA A 323 50.62 23.66 16.83
CA ALA A 323 51.90 24.15 17.34
C ALA A 323 51.88 25.65 17.66
N SER A 324 51.13 26.45 16.90
CA SER A 324 50.92 27.88 17.14
C SER A 324 49.50 28.32 16.75
N VAL A 325 49.04 29.47 17.28
CA VAL A 325 47.69 29.99 16.96
C VAL A 325 47.60 30.43 15.50
N GLU A 326 48.69 30.92 14.92
CA GLU A 326 48.76 31.40 13.54
C GLU A 326 48.50 30.27 12.52
N GLU A 327 48.80 29.03 12.88
CA GLU A 327 48.62 27.84 12.04
C GLU A 327 47.18 27.30 12.04
N PHE A 328 46.26 27.90 12.81
CA PHE A 328 44.90 27.38 12.99
C PHE A 328 44.15 27.18 11.67
N GLU A 329 44.19 28.15 10.75
CA GLU A 329 43.51 28.07 9.44
C GLU A 329 44.00 26.91 8.57
N THR A 330 45.28 26.55 8.74
CA THR A 330 45.94 25.45 8.01
C THR A 330 45.94 24.13 8.77
N SER A 331 45.37 24.11 9.99
CA SER A 331 45.43 22.96 10.88
C SER A 331 44.67 21.76 10.33
N GLY A 332 45.09 20.57 10.75
CA GLY A 332 44.37 19.33 10.46
C GLY A 332 42.93 19.34 10.97
N PHE A 333 42.65 20.11 12.03
CA PHE A 333 41.29 20.29 12.54
C PHE A 333 40.39 20.98 11.52
N VAL A 334 40.81 22.12 10.95
CA VAL A 334 40.01 22.88 9.97
C VAL A 334 39.76 22.05 8.71
N GLN A 335 40.78 21.33 8.22
CA GLN A 335 40.65 20.45 7.06
C GLN A 335 39.69 19.28 7.31
N TRP A 336 39.80 18.64 8.47
CA TRP A 336 38.87 17.59 8.88
C TRP A 336 37.45 18.14 9.06
N ALA A 337 37.33 19.32 9.66
CA ALA A 337 36.08 19.98 9.98
C ALA A 337 35.30 20.39 8.73
N ALA A 338 35.99 20.80 7.67
CA ALA A 338 35.39 21.08 6.36
C ALA A 338 34.68 19.84 5.74
N GLY A 339 35.10 18.63 6.12
CA GLY A 339 34.45 17.38 5.73
C GLY A 339 33.29 16.96 6.63
N GLN A 340 32.97 17.73 7.67
CA GLN A 340 31.89 17.44 8.62
C GLN A 340 30.75 18.47 8.51
N SER A 341 29.52 18.02 8.71
CA SER A 341 28.37 18.92 8.92
C SER A 341 28.28 19.29 10.40
N MET A 342 28.90 20.39 10.82
CA MET A 342 28.84 20.89 12.21
C MET A 342 27.90 22.09 12.32
N GLU A 343 26.92 21.98 13.20
CA GLU A 343 26.02 23.11 13.54
C GLU A 343 26.48 23.80 14.82
N LEU A 344 27.00 23.02 15.79
CA LEU A 344 27.36 23.50 17.11
C LEU A 344 28.66 22.86 17.58
N LEU A 345 29.64 23.69 17.92
CA LEU A 345 30.92 23.30 18.49
C LEU A 345 31.03 23.82 19.93
N TYR A 346 31.04 22.91 20.90
CA TYR A 346 31.33 23.23 22.29
C TYR A 346 32.83 23.19 22.51
N LEU A 347 33.43 24.34 22.82
CA LEU A 347 34.83 24.44 23.22
C LEU A 347 34.94 24.27 24.73
N VAL A 348 35.79 23.33 25.17
CA VAL A 348 36.05 23.04 26.58
C VAL A 348 37.54 22.86 26.82
N GLY A 349 38.03 23.37 27.94
CA GLY A 349 39.39 23.12 28.43
C GLY A 349 40.19 24.40 28.62
N GLU A 350 41.51 24.26 28.65
CA GLU A 350 42.43 25.40 28.67
C GLU A 350 42.30 26.15 27.34
N THR A 351 41.94 27.42 27.39
CA THR A 351 41.71 28.21 26.17
C THR A 351 42.56 29.47 26.17
N ASP A 352 42.96 29.88 24.98
CA ASP A 352 43.64 31.13 24.72
C ASP A 352 42.65 32.10 24.04
N PRO A 353 42.60 33.39 24.44
CA PRO A 353 41.68 34.37 23.85
C PRO A 353 41.82 34.51 22.33
N GLU A 354 43.04 34.41 21.80
CA GLU A 354 43.29 34.51 20.36
C GLU A 354 42.81 33.24 19.64
N LEU A 355 42.99 32.06 20.22
CA LEU A 355 42.39 30.82 19.72
C LEU A 355 40.85 30.86 19.71
N ILE A 356 40.21 31.36 20.77
CA ILE A 356 38.74 31.52 20.82
C ILE A 356 38.28 32.45 19.70
N ARG A 357 38.98 33.57 19.50
CA ARG A 357 38.67 34.55 18.46
C ARG A 357 38.74 33.91 17.07
N ARG A 358 39.79 33.13 16.79
CA ARG A 358 39.97 32.39 15.53
C ARG A 358 38.88 31.34 15.31
N LEU A 359 38.57 30.54 16.34
CA LEU A 359 37.50 29.54 16.28
C LEU A 359 36.13 30.16 15.99
N ARG A 360 35.81 31.30 16.61
CA ARG A 360 34.55 32.02 16.33
C ARG A 360 34.50 32.54 14.90
N GLN A 361 35.58 33.14 14.41
CA GLN A 361 35.66 33.61 13.02
C GLN A 361 35.50 32.46 12.01
N TRP A 362 36.16 31.33 12.28
CA TRP A 362 35.97 30.11 11.49
C TRP A 362 34.52 29.63 11.54
N GLY A 363 33.92 29.57 12.74
CA GLY A 363 32.52 29.18 12.92
C GLY A 363 31.54 30.08 12.17
N GLU A 364 31.72 31.40 12.21
CA GLU A 364 30.93 32.35 11.44
C GLU A 364 31.06 32.11 9.94
N ALA A 365 32.27 31.84 9.44
CA ALA A 365 32.53 31.55 8.03
C ALA A 365 31.90 30.23 7.56
N THR A 366 31.83 29.21 8.44
CA THR A 366 31.25 27.89 8.14
C THR A 366 29.79 27.75 8.56
N ASN A 367 29.17 28.81 9.10
CA ASN A 367 27.84 28.78 9.70
C ASN A 367 27.69 27.72 10.82
N THR A 368 28.74 27.59 11.64
CA THR A 368 28.82 26.74 12.83
C THR A 368 28.83 27.63 14.08
N GLU A 369 27.88 27.42 14.99
CA GLU A 369 27.82 28.13 16.27
C GLU A 369 28.92 27.59 17.20
N VAL A 370 29.79 28.47 17.71
CA VAL A 370 30.87 28.09 18.65
C VAL A 370 30.53 28.59 20.05
N LEU A 371 30.25 27.65 20.95
CA LEU A 371 29.95 27.94 22.36
C LEU A 371 31.16 27.63 23.22
N VAL A 372 31.67 28.64 23.91
CA VAL A 372 32.79 28.50 24.85
C VAL A 372 32.26 28.15 26.23
N ARG A 373 32.73 27.05 26.81
CA ARG A 373 32.49 26.69 28.22
C ARG A 373 33.83 26.58 28.93
N GLU A 374 34.26 27.69 29.52
CA GLU A 374 35.49 27.77 30.31
C GLU A 374 35.38 26.96 31.62
N HIS A 375 34.16 26.83 32.16
CA HIS A 375 33.85 26.09 33.38
C HIS A 375 32.67 25.13 33.13
N ILE A 376 32.75 23.91 33.66
CA ILE A 376 31.67 22.90 33.62
C ILE A 376 31.12 22.64 35.02
#